data_AF-A0A950L7V2-F1
#
_entry.id   AF-A0A950L7V2-F1
#
_cell.length_a   1.000
_cell.length_b   1.000
_cell.length_c   1.000
_cell.angle_alpha   90.00
_cell.angle_beta   90.00
_cell.angle_gamma   90.00
#
_symmetry.space_group_name_H-M   'P 1'
#
loop_
_entity.id
_entity.type
_entity.pdbx_description
1 polymer ?
#
loop_
_entity_poly.entity_id
_entity_poly.type
_entity_poly.pdbx_seq_one_letter_code
_entity_poly.pdbx_strand_id
1 'polypeptide(L)' 'MNTIDSPLLGLSQRLPPSNLQAEQALLGALLANNKAYERVSEFLAPEHFADPVHGRVFQAI' A
#
# COMPACT_ATOMS: atom_id res chain seq x y z
N MET A 1 6.75 43.72 -1.90
CA MET A 1 5.35 43.89 -1.43
C MET A 1 4.51 42.88 -2.20
N ASN A 2 4.13 41.81 -1.51
CA ASN A 2 3.14 40.76 -1.79
C ASN A 2 3.19 39.99 -3.13
N THR A 3 3.45 38.67 -3.18
CA THR A 3 2.67 37.54 -2.60
C THR A 3 1.19 37.60 -2.95
N ILE A 4 0.81 37.11 -4.13
CA ILE A 4 -0.47 36.41 -4.33
C ILE A 4 -0.16 35.22 -5.22
N ASP A 5 0.39 34.22 -4.55
CA ASP A 5 0.02 32.81 -4.64
C ASP A 5 -0.94 32.47 -5.78
N SER A 6 -0.40 31.76 -6.77
CA SER A 6 -1.18 30.95 -7.69
C SER A 6 -2.31 30.24 -6.91
N PRO A 7 -3.58 30.32 -7.32
CA PRO A 7 -4.70 29.63 -6.66
C PRO A 7 -4.67 28.11 -6.92
N LEU A 8 -3.48 27.54 -7.10
CA LEU A 8 -3.24 26.17 -7.51
C LEU A 8 -3.15 25.26 -6.28
N LEU A 9 -4.02 24.25 -6.26
CA LEU A 9 -4.02 23.09 -5.35
C LEU A 9 -4.61 23.28 -3.94
N GLY A 10 -5.88 23.70 -3.86
CA GLY A 10 -6.74 23.38 -2.70
C GLY A 10 -7.14 21.89 -2.61
N LEU A 11 -6.69 21.05 -3.56
CA LEU A 11 -6.75 19.60 -3.45
C LEU A 11 -5.44 19.12 -2.82
N SER A 12 -5.28 19.29 -1.50
CA SER A 12 -4.34 18.44 -0.77
C SER A 12 -4.70 17.01 -1.14
N GLN A 13 -3.86 16.35 -1.94
CA GLN A 13 -4.00 14.94 -2.25
C GLN A 13 -3.83 14.20 -0.93
N ARG A 14 -4.96 13.95 -0.24
CA ARG A 14 -4.97 13.11 0.95
C ARG A 14 -4.69 11.71 0.46
N LEU A 15 -3.45 11.28 0.60
CA LEU A 15 -3.15 9.87 0.45
C LEU A 15 -3.94 9.11 1.53
N PRO A 16 -4.51 7.94 1.19
CA PRO A 16 -5.05 7.05 2.20
C PRO A 16 -3.94 6.69 3.20
N PRO A 17 -4.27 6.50 4.48
CA PRO A 17 -3.28 6.06 5.46
C PRO A 17 -2.72 4.68 5.05
N SER A 18 -1.40 4.55 5.07
CA SER A 18 -0.69 3.35 4.65
C SER A 18 0.47 3.04 5.60
N ASN A 19 0.85 1.76 5.72
CA ASN A 19 2.01 1.33 6.49
C ASN A 19 2.89 0.37 5.68
N LEU A 20 3.90 0.92 5.01
CA LEU A 20 4.80 0.16 4.15
C LEU A 20 5.61 -0.91 4.90
N GLN A 21 5.92 -0.69 6.18
CA GLN A 21 6.64 -1.68 7.00
C GLN A 21 5.74 -2.89 7.32
N ALA A 22 4.45 -2.66 7.55
CA ALA A 22 3.49 -3.74 7.74
C ALA A 22 3.30 -4.55 6.46
N GLU A 23 3.24 -3.90 5.29
CA GLU A 23 3.17 -4.59 3.99
C GLU A 23 4.40 -5.48 3.76
N GLN A 24 5.61 -4.95 3.98
CA GLN A 24 6.86 -5.72 3.87
C GLN A 24 6.90 -6.90 4.85
N ALA A 25 6.50 -6.69 6.11
CA ALA A 25 6.45 -7.75 7.11
C ALA A 25 5.45 -8.86 6.73
N LEU A 26 4.29 -8.47 6.18
CA LEU A 26 3.30 -9.40 5.67
C LEU A 26 3.86 -10.25 4.52
N LEU A 27 4.47 -9.63 3.52
CA LEU A 27 5.08 -10.36 2.40
C LEU A 27 6.16 -11.33 2.90
N GLY A 28 7.01 -10.89 3.83
CA GLY A 28 8.00 -11.76 4.45
C GLY A 28 7.36 -12.97 5.17
N ALA A 29 6.26 -12.76 5.88
CA ALA A 29 5.53 -13.82 6.55
C ALA A 29 4.91 -14.83 5.57
N LEU A 30 4.37 -14.35 4.45
CA LEU A 30 3.80 -15.21 3.41
C LEU A 30 4.87 -16.06 2.71
N LEU A 31 6.02 -15.45 2.40
CA LEU A 31 7.16 -16.15 1.79
C LEU A 31 7.80 -17.18 2.73
N ALA A 32 7.81 -16.91 4.05
CA ALA A 32 8.34 -17.82 5.05
C ALA A 32 7.38 -18.97 5.39
N ASN A 33 6.07 -18.78 5.20
CA ASN A 33 5.04 -19.75 5.54
C ASN A 33 3.85 -19.66 4.59
N ASN A 34 3.82 -20.51 3.58
CA ASN A 34 2.74 -20.54 2.58
C ASN A 34 1.34 -20.72 3.19
N LYS A 35 1.20 -21.38 4.36
CA LYS A 35 -0.11 -21.52 5.04
C LYS A 35 -0.65 -20.20 5.57
N ALA A 36 0.19 -19.17 5.71
CA ALA A 36 -0.26 -17.85 6.12
C ALA A 36 -1.15 -17.18 5.04
N TYR A 37 -1.01 -17.57 3.77
CA TYR A 37 -1.82 -17.05 2.67
C TYR A 37 -3.31 -17.34 2.86
N GLU A 38 -3.66 -18.55 3.32
CA GLU A 38 -5.05 -18.97 3.57
C GLU A 38 -5.78 -18.01 4.53
N ARG A 39 -5.06 -17.37 5.46
CA ARG A 39 -5.66 -16.44 6.43
C ARG A 39 -6.03 -15.09 5.86
N VAL A 40 -5.43 -14.68 4.74
CA VAL A 40 -5.58 -13.33 4.18
C VAL A 40 -6.27 -13.34 2.81
N SER A 41 -6.24 -14.48 2.11
CA SER A 41 -6.73 -14.62 0.73
C SER A 41 -8.21 -14.26 0.53
N GLU A 42 -9.04 -14.36 1.58
CA GLU A 42 -10.47 -14.03 1.49
C GLU A 42 -10.75 -12.51 1.42
N PHE A 43 -9.81 -11.66 1.86
CA PHE A 43 -10.04 -10.22 1.98
C PHE A 43 -8.91 -9.33 1.45
N LEU A 44 -7.70 -9.86 1.28
CA LEU A 44 -6.55 -9.10 0.81
C LEU A 44 -6.35 -9.33 -0.69
N ALA A 45 -6.52 -8.26 -1.47
CA ALA A 45 -6.25 -8.24 -2.90
C ALA A 45 -4.93 -7.48 -3.19
N PRO A 46 -4.23 -7.76 -4.30
CA PRO A 46 -3.02 -7.03 -4.70
C PRO A 46 -3.20 -5.51 -4.73
N GLU A 47 -4.39 -5.03 -5.08
CA GLU A 47 -4.75 -3.62 -5.20
C GLU A 47 -4.90 -2.91 -3.84
N HIS A 48 -4.95 -3.66 -2.74
CA HIS A 48 -5.04 -3.09 -1.39
C HIS A 48 -3.70 -2.60 -0.85
N PHE A 49 -2.58 -2.97 -1.49
CA PHE A 49 -1.25 -2.50 -1.10
C PHE A 49 -1.05 -1.05 -1.55
N ALA A 50 -0.47 -0.23 -0.66
CA ALA A 50 -0.16 1.16 -0.97
C ALA A 50 1.03 1.27 -1.94
N ASP A 51 2.02 0.38 -1.83
CA ASP A 51 3.08 0.26 -2.83
C ASP A 51 2.70 -0.76 -3.92
N PRO A 52 2.56 -0.35 -5.19
CA PRO A 52 2.26 -1.26 -6.30
C PRO A 52 3.27 -2.40 -6.47
N VAL A 53 4.52 -2.21 -6.05
CA VAL A 53 5.53 -3.26 -6.07
C VAL A 53 5.15 -4.37 -5.09
N HIS A 54 4.67 -4.03 -3.89
CA HIS A 54 4.24 -5.02 -2.91
C HIS A 54 3.03 -5.82 -3.40
N GLY A 55 2.06 -5.16 -4.05
CA GLY A 55 0.93 -5.83 -4.67
C GLY A 55 1.35 -6.84 -5.74
N ARG A 56 2.33 -6.50 -6.59
CA ARG A 56 2.89 -7.43 -7.59
C ARG A 56 3.60 -8.62 -6.96
N VAL A 57 4.31 -8.42 -5.85
CA VAL A 57 4.92 -9.53 -5.10
C VAL A 57 3.83 -10.42 -4.52
N PHE A 58 2.80 -9.85 -3.89
CA PHE A 58 1.67 -10.61 -3.36
C PHE A 58 0.95 -11.42 -4.44
N GLN A 59 0.76 -10.87 -5.63
CA GLN A 59 0.14 -11.57 -6.76
C GLN A 59 0.96 -12.78 -7.25
N ALA A 60 2.28 -12.77 -7.02
CA ALA A 60 3.18 -13.84 -7.44
C ALA A 60 3.39 -14.94 -6.37
N ILE A 61 2.90 -14.73 -5.15
CA ILE A 61 2.89 -15.71 -4.04
C ILE A 61 1.65 -16.61 -4.20
#